data_AF-A0A1X0QGE4-F1
#
_entry.id   AF-A0A1X0QGE4-F1
#
_cell.length_a   1.000
_cell.length_b   1.000
_cell.length_c   1.000
_cell.angle_alpha   90.00
_cell.angle_beta   90.00
_cell.angle_gamma   90.00
#
_symmetry.space_group_name_H-M   'P 1'
#
loop_
_entity.id
_entity.type
_entity.pdbx_description
1 polymer ?
#
loop_
_entity_poly.entity_id
_entity_poly.type
_entity_poly.pdbx_seq_one_letter_code
_entity_poly.pdbx_strand_id
1 'polypeptide(L)' 'MIGCGAEMGELRRIKSGFITEDSCITLHDLKDTFYQYRTSSDDSIIRKVVKQLEFLLVFYLEFLLKTRV' A
#
# COMPACT_ATOMS: atom_id res chain seq x y z
N MET A 1 -33.48 9.35 -13.46
CA MET A 1 -33.50 9.32 -11.98
C MET A 1 -34.52 8.26 -11.59
N ILE A 2 -34.17 7.33 -10.70
CA ILE A 2 -35.06 6.22 -10.33
C ILE A 2 -36.20 6.83 -9.49
N GLY A 3 -37.46 6.57 -9.85
CA GLY A 3 -38.64 7.20 -9.22
C GLY A 3 -38.93 6.77 -7.76
N CYS A 4 -37.97 6.12 -7.11
CA CYS A 4 -38.02 5.63 -5.73
C CYS A 4 -36.68 5.91 -5.02
N GLY A 5 -36.64 5.78 -3.70
CA GLY A 5 -35.41 5.95 -2.91
C GLY A 5 -34.38 4.83 -3.16
N ALA A 6 -33.09 5.16 -3.02
CA ALA A 6 -31.99 4.21 -3.10
C ALA A 6 -31.09 4.35 -1.86
N GLU A 7 -30.54 3.23 -1.38
CA GLU A 7 -29.61 3.17 -0.27
C GLU A 7 -28.32 2.44 -0.67
N MET A 8 -27.22 2.75 0.02
CA MET A 8 -25.94 2.09 -0.23
C MET A 8 -25.86 0.79 0.57
N GLY A 9 -26.06 -0.35 -0.09
CA GLY A 9 -25.98 -1.66 0.56
C GLY A 9 -24.54 -2.07 0.92
N GLU A 10 -23.61 -1.87 -0.01
CA GLU A 10 -22.20 -2.16 0.20
C GLU A 10 -21.31 -1.16 -0.53
N LEU A 11 -20.08 -1.00 -0.03
CA LEU A 11 -19.05 -0.20 -0.65
C LEU A 11 -17.69 -0.81 -0.43
N ARG A 12 -16.90 -0.83 -1.49
CA ARG A 12 -15.53 -1.29 -1.47
C ARG A 12 -14.62 -0.26 -2.12
N ARG A 13 -13.62 0.19 -1.37
CA ARG A 13 -12.62 1.13 -1.88
C ARG A 13 -11.54 0.39 -2.65
N ILE A 14 -11.49 0.60 -3.96
CA ILE A 14 -10.52 -0.03 -4.87
C ILE A 14 -9.21 0.77 -5.03
N LYS A 15 -9.19 2.03 -4.58
CA LYS A 15 -8.04 2.93 -4.74
C LYS A 15 -7.99 4.00 -3.65
N SER A 16 -6.79 4.36 -3.22
CA SER A 16 -6.49 5.48 -2.32
C SER A 16 -5.22 6.18 -2.78
N GLY A 17 -5.34 7.38 -3.36
CA GLY A 17 -4.21 8.06 -3.99
C GLY A 17 -3.63 7.22 -5.13
N PHE A 18 -2.34 6.89 -5.06
CA PHE A 18 -1.65 6.01 -6.02
C PHE A 18 -1.69 4.52 -5.66
N ILE A 19 -2.21 4.17 -4.48
CA ILE A 19 -2.32 2.79 -4.04
C ILE A 19 -3.61 2.20 -4.63
N THR A 20 -3.46 1.16 -5.43
CA THR A 20 -4.57 0.34 -5.94
C THR A 20 -4.72 -0.91 -5.10
N GLU A 21 -5.88 -1.54 -5.22
CA GLU A 21 -6.19 -2.79 -4.56
C GLU A 21 -5.19 -3.91 -4.84
N ASP A 22 -4.62 -3.98 -6.05
CA ASP A 22 -3.61 -4.99 -6.43
C ASP A 22 -2.32 -4.90 -5.59
N SER A 23 -2.07 -3.73 -5.01
CA SER A 23 -0.93 -3.47 -4.12
C SER A 23 -1.27 -3.62 -2.63
N CYS A 24 -2.55 -3.84 -2.30
CA CYS A 24 -3.01 -4.08 -0.94
C CYS A 24 -2.62 -5.48 -0.49
N ILE A 25 -2.40 -5.61 0.83
CA ILE A 25 -1.96 -6.85 1.46
C ILE A 25 -2.90 -7.14 2.62
N THR A 26 -3.22 -8.41 2.83
CA THR A 26 -4.11 -8.79 3.93
C THR A 26 -3.38 -8.76 5.27
N LEU A 27 -4.12 -8.62 6.37
CA LEU A 27 -3.54 -8.66 7.71
C LEU A 27 -2.91 -10.02 8.04
N HIS A 28 -3.39 -11.09 7.41
CA HIS A 28 -2.84 -12.43 7.56
C HIS A 28 -1.44 -12.51 6.96
N ASP A 29 -1.28 -12.06 5.71
CA ASP A 29 0.02 -12.05 5.03
C ASP A 29 1.05 -11.19 5.77
N LEU A 30 0.61 -10.05 6.32
CA LEU A 30 1.46 -9.16 7.11
C LEU A 30 1.97 -9.85 8.39
N LYS A 31 1.09 -10.56 9.10
CA LYS A 31 1.44 -11.31 10.30
C LYS A 31 2.44 -12.43 10.00
N ASP A 32 2.18 -13.22 8.96
CA ASP A 32 3.00 -14.36 8.59
C ASP A 32 4.38 -13.91 8.12
N THR A 33 4.43 -12.84 7.34
CA THR A 33 5.68 -12.20 6.90
C THR A 33 6.50 -11.71 8.10
N PHE A 34 5.86 -11.09 9.08
CA PHE A 34 6.55 -10.61 10.29
C PHE A 34 7.09 -11.76 11.15
N TYR A 35 6.35 -12.86 11.26
CA TYR A 35 6.80 -14.06 11.96
C TYR A 35 8.02 -14.69 11.29
N GLN A 36 8.01 -14.80 9.97
CA GLN A 36 9.15 -15.32 9.19
C GLN A 36 10.39 -14.42 9.34
N TYR A 37 10.21 -13.10 9.29
CA TYR A 37 11.28 -12.15 9.55
C TYR A 37 11.93 -12.38 10.92
N ARG A 38 11.12 -12.56 11.97
CA ARG A 38 11.59 -12.81 13.34
C ARG A 38 12.30 -14.15 13.51
N THR A 39 11.88 -15.17 12.76
CA THR A 39 12.35 -16.54 12.93
C THR A 39 13.60 -16.82 12.09
N SER A 40 13.62 -16.36 10.84
CA SER A 40 14.68 -16.68 9.87
C SER A 40 15.72 -15.57 9.72
N SER A 41 15.50 -14.39 10.32
CA SER A 41 16.30 -13.16 10.09
C SER A 41 16.37 -12.72 8.62
N ASP A 42 15.50 -13.26 7.76
CA ASP A 42 15.45 -12.94 6.34
C ASP A 42 14.50 -11.77 6.07
N ASP A 43 15.07 -10.64 5.64
CA ASP A 43 14.33 -9.41 5.33
C ASP A 43 13.61 -9.42 3.97
N SER A 44 13.84 -10.45 3.14
CA SER A 44 13.43 -10.43 1.73
C SER A 44 11.91 -10.33 1.54
N ILE A 45 11.14 -10.93 2.45
CA ILE A 45 9.67 -11.00 2.36
C ILE A 45 9.05 -9.74 2.95
N ILE A 46 9.55 -9.25 4.08
CA ILE A 46 9.04 -8.02 4.71
C ILE A 46 9.28 -6.79 3.84
N ARG A 47 10.38 -6.74 3.08
CA ARG A 47 10.66 -5.69 2.09
C ARG A 47 9.72 -5.68 0.89
N LYS A 48 9.04 -6.79 0.60
CA LYS A 48 7.99 -6.83 -0.45
C LYS A 48 6.68 -6.26 0.06
N VAL A 49 6.37 -6.52 1.34
CA VAL A 49 5.14 -6.11 2.00
C VAL A 49 5.16 -4.63 2.37
N VAL A 50 6.24 -4.17 3.00
CA VAL A 50 6.39 -2.78 3.43
C VAL A 50 6.89 -1.95 2.26
N LYS A 51 6.06 -1.03 1.78
CA LYS A 51 6.44 -0.05 0.75
C LYS A 51 7.08 1.17 1.40
N GLN A 52 8.05 1.76 0.71
CA GLN A 52 8.66 3.00 1.13
C GLN A 52 7.71 4.18 0.84
N LEU A 53 7.89 5.31 1.54
CA LEU A 53 7.00 6.47 1.46
C LEU A 53 7.03 7.15 0.08
N GLU A 54 8.14 7.05 -0.62
CA GLU A 54 8.37 7.55 -1.97
C GLU A 54 7.32 7.04 -2.95
N PHE A 55 6.76 5.86 -2.72
CA PHE A 55 5.69 5.28 -3.54
C PHE A 55 4.42 6.15 -3.57
N LEU A 56 4.18 6.95 -2.53
CA LEU A 56 3.05 7.89 -2.47
C LEU A 56 3.33 9.21 -3.20
N LEU A 57 4.61 9.53 -3.44
CA LEU A 57 5.06 10.85 -3.90
C LEU A 57 5.30 10.93 -5.41
N VAL A 58 5.10 9.83 -6.16
CA VAL A 58 5.39 9.69 -7.60
C VAL A 58 4.75 10.78 -8.49
N PHE A 59 3.70 11.46 -8.03
CA PHE A 59 3.05 12.53 -8.79
C PHE A 59 3.71 13.91 -8.67
N TYR A 60 4.53 14.12 -7.64
CA TYR A 60 5.17 15.41 -7.44
C TYR A 60 6.35 15.57 -8.39
N LEU A 61 6.58 16.81 -8.84
CA LEU A 61 7.75 17.13 -9.64
C LEU A 61 9.01 16.86 -8.80
N GLU A 62 9.88 15.99 -9.29
CA GLU A 62 11.10 15.62 -8.60
C GLU A 62 12.22 16.63 -8.89
N PHE A 63 12.93 17.06 -7.84
CA PHE A 63 14.18 17.81 -7.95
C PHE A 63 15.28 17.09 -7.15
N LEU A 64 16.35 16.70 -7.85
CA LEU A 64 17.48 16.02 -7.24
C LEU A 64 18.47 17.02 -6.63
N LEU A 65 18.57 17.00 -5.30
CA LEU A 65 19.57 17.76 -4.56
C LEU A 65 20.90 16.98 -4.54
N LYS A 66 21.95 17.55 -5.14
CA LYS A 66 23.31 17.01 -5.00
C LYS A 66 23.88 17.43 -3.65
N THR A 67 24.13 16.47 -2.77
CA THR A 67 24.92 16.71 -1.55
C THR A 67 26.38 16.96 -1.93
N ARG A 68 26.95 18.04 -1.40
CA ARG A 68 28.38 18.31 -1.45
C ARG A 68 29.03 17.43 -0.39
N VAL A 69 29.60 16.30 -0.82
CA VAL A 69 30.55 15.50 -0.04
C VAL A 69 31.94 16.06 -0.27
#